data_AF-A0A075UQE2-F1
#
_entry.id   AF-A0A075UQE2-F1
#
_cell.length_a   1.000
_cell.length_b   1.000
_cell.length_c   1.000
_cell.angle_alpha   90.00
_cell.angle_beta   90.00
_cell.angle_gamma   90.00
#
_symmetry.space_group_name_H-M   'P 1'
#
loop_
_entity.id
_entity.type
_entity.pdbx_description
1 polymer ?
#
loop_
_entity_poly.entity_id
_entity_poly.type
_entity_poly.pdbx_seq_one_letter_code
_entity_poly.pdbx_strand_id
1 'polypeptide(L)'
;MDELENRLRGITLAEPPLGFDPDEVAGKAAKKARNRRGVVATGVATLAVIAAAVVFVAPGGGPAPLAPAASQAAPKDPLQHLKDVMPKVLTGAKDIQVRDFVGFGDLKTSEVRYTDAEGRPRGVNLTIAGPVSTKDGYPRENRCDPAKRADAIGSDRKPTRCVELPQPDGSFVVISETTPKSAESDGDVILGQGFTTGRIVTRAAIAFPSGGGGSVNIADLGTLDDGDRGAPSLTDRQLLALVLDPVFAPR
;
A
#
# COMPACT_ATOMS: atom_id res chain seq x y z
N MET A 1 5.72 -50.45 41.53
CA MET A 1 5.32 -49.11 41.02
C MET A 1 6.32 -48.02 41.46
N ASP A 2 7.44 -48.37 42.09
CA ASP A 2 8.35 -47.40 42.73
C ASP A 2 9.59 -47.00 41.89
N GLU A 3 9.79 -47.63 40.73
CA GLU A 3 11.00 -47.42 39.92
C GLU A 3 10.91 -46.18 39.00
N LEU A 4 9.69 -45.76 38.64
CA LEU A 4 9.46 -44.56 37.82
C LEU A 4 9.49 -43.27 38.65
N GLU A 5 9.04 -43.30 39.91
CA GLU A 5 9.09 -42.13 40.79
C GLU A 5 10.52 -41.77 41.20
N ASN A 6 11.40 -42.76 41.38
CA ASN A 6 12.81 -42.49 41.69
C ASN A 6 13.61 -41.94 40.50
N ARG A 7 13.17 -42.16 39.26
CA ARG A 7 13.84 -41.61 38.07
C ARG A 7 13.50 -40.14 37.77
N LEU A 8 12.43 -39.59 38.34
CA LEU A 8 12.01 -38.20 38.10
C LEU A 8 12.58 -37.19 39.10
N ARG A 9 13.12 -37.63 40.25
CA ARG A 9 13.72 -36.73 41.27
C ARG A 9 15.18 -36.35 41.00
N GLY A 10 15.79 -36.88 39.93
CA GLY A 10 17.21 -36.67 39.61
C GLY A 10 17.52 -35.64 38.52
N ILE A 11 16.52 -35.01 37.92
CA ILE A 11 16.74 -34.05 36.82
C ILE A 11 16.76 -32.64 37.42
N THR A 12 17.93 -32.16 37.82
CA THR A 12 18.14 -30.72 38.03
C THR A 12 18.08 -30.05 36.66
N LEU A 13 16.99 -29.32 36.39
CA LEU A 13 16.93 -28.38 35.29
C LEU A 13 18.01 -27.32 35.52
N ALA A 14 19.12 -27.46 34.81
CA ALA A 14 20.04 -26.35 34.63
C ALA A 14 19.33 -25.32 33.73
N GLU A 15 18.73 -24.30 34.35
CA GLU A 15 18.23 -23.15 33.60
C GLU A 15 19.41 -22.51 32.86
N PRO A 16 19.36 -22.42 31.51
CA PRO A 16 20.38 -21.72 30.76
C PRO A 16 20.34 -20.23 31.17
N PRO A 17 21.51 -19.59 31.41
CA PRO A 17 21.52 -18.18 31.76
C PRO A 17 20.86 -17.38 30.63
N LEU A 18 19.80 -16.65 30.96
CA LEU A 18 19.22 -15.65 30.08
C LEU A 18 20.30 -14.59 29.83
N GLY A 19 20.99 -14.70 28.70
CA GLY A 19 22.03 -13.76 28.25
C GLY A 19 21.48 -12.39 27.84
N PHE A 20 20.36 -11.98 28.42
CA PHE A 20 19.74 -10.69 28.23
C PHE A 20 19.97 -9.88 29.49
N ASP A 21 20.92 -8.94 29.40
CA ASP A 21 21.07 -7.90 30.41
C ASP A 21 20.00 -6.81 30.14
N PRO A 22 18.95 -6.69 30.98
CA PRO A 22 17.89 -5.71 30.78
C PRO A 22 18.40 -4.25 30.79
N ASP A 23 19.55 -4.00 31.44
CA ASP A 23 20.14 -2.66 31.49
C ASP A 23 20.83 -2.29 30.17
N GLU A 24 21.35 -3.26 29.43
CA GLU A 24 21.93 -3.04 28.09
C GLU A 24 20.86 -2.64 27.06
N VAL A 25 19.66 -3.21 27.19
CA VAL A 25 18.49 -2.88 26.35
C VAL A 25 17.99 -1.47 26.65
N ALA A 26 17.91 -1.08 27.93
CA ALA A 26 17.53 0.27 28.34
C ALA A 26 18.56 1.32 27.84
N GLY A 27 19.85 1.00 27.90
CA GLY A 27 20.92 1.86 27.39
C GLY A 27 20.85 2.10 25.88
N LYS A 28 20.57 1.05 25.08
CA LYS A 28 20.40 1.17 23.62
C LYS A 28 19.17 2.01 23.24
N ALA A 29 18.08 1.90 24.00
CA ALA A 29 16.88 2.72 23.79
C ALA A 29 17.13 4.22 24.06
N ALA A 30 17.82 4.54 25.17
CA ALA A 30 18.15 5.93 25.53
C ALA A 30 19.12 6.59 24.53
N LYS A 31 20.09 5.83 23.99
CA LYS A 31 21.06 6.35 22.99
C LYS A 31 20.38 6.66 21.65
N LYS A 32 19.40 5.85 21.23
CA LYS A 32 18.61 6.10 20.01
C LYS A 32 17.72 7.35 20.12
N ALA A 33 17.20 7.63 21.32
CA ALA A 33 16.39 8.83 21.57
C ALA A 33 17.22 10.13 21.54
N ARG A 34 18.47 10.12 22.02
CA ARG A 34 19.35 11.31 21.98
C ARG A 34 19.82 11.66 20.56
N ASN A 35 20.13 10.66 19.72
CA ASN A 35 20.54 10.92 18.33
C ASN A 35 19.42 11.55 17.48
N ARG A 36 18.14 11.34 17.83
CA ARG A 36 17.01 12.00 17.13
C ARG A 36 16.89 13.49 17.43
N ARG A 37 17.34 13.96 18.60
CA ARG A 37 17.25 15.38 18.97
C ARG A 37 18.33 16.25 18.33
N GLY A 38 19.41 15.66 17.81
CA GLY A 38 20.53 16.38 17.18
C GLY A 38 20.31 16.79 15.73
N VAL A 39 19.27 16.32 15.04
CA VAL A 39 19.08 16.52 13.59
C VAL A 39 18.12 17.66 13.24
N VAL A 40 17.59 18.38 14.23
CA VAL A 40 16.55 19.43 14.02
C VAL A 40 17.14 20.81 13.65
N ALA A 41 18.46 20.96 13.49
CA ALA A 41 19.06 22.24 13.19
C ALA A 41 19.80 22.22 11.84
N THR A 42 19.10 22.51 10.73
CA THR A 42 19.59 23.26 9.56
C THR A 42 18.56 23.27 8.43
N GLY A 43 18.18 24.45 7.93
CA GLY A 43 17.48 24.59 6.65
C GLY A 43 16.43 25.71 6.58
N VAL A 44 16.87 26.97 6.69
CA VAL A 44 16.06 28.17 6.38
C VAL A 44 16.37 28.64 4.95
N ALA A 45 15.32 29.10 4.25
CA ALA A 45 15.28 29.90 2.99
C ALA A 45 15.56 29.14 1.68
N THR A 46 14.66 29.16 0.69
CA THR A 46 14.23 30.36 -0.05
C THR A 46 12.89 30.16 -0.77
N LEU A 47 11.99 31.12 -0.62
CA LEU A 47 10.80 31.30 -1.46
C LEU A 47 11.24 31.90 -2.82
N ALA A 48 10.88 31.25 -3.92
CA ALA A 48 10.92 31.86 -5.25
C ALA A 48 9.56 31.66 -5.92
N VAL A 49 8.78 32.74 -5.95
CA VAL A 49 7.58 32.89 -6.77
C VAL A 49 8.03 33.13 -8.20
N ILE A 50 7.68 32.24 -9.13
CA ILE A 50 7.70 32.55 -10.56
C ILE A 50 6.32 32.19 -11.11
N ALA A 51 5.45 33.19 -11.13
CA ALA A 51 4.28 33.20 -12.00
C ALA A 51 4.75 33.66 -13.38
N ALA A 52 4.74 32.76 -14.36
CA ALA A 52 4.88 33.12 -15.77
C ALA A 52 3.59 32.70 -16.48
N ALA A 53 2.69 33.67 -16.66
CA ALA A 53 1.55 33.54 -17.56
C ALA A 53 2.07 33.51 -19.00
N VAL A 54 1.87 32.41 -19.71
CA VAL A 54 2.15 32.31 -21.14
C VAL A 54 0.95 32.89 -21.89
N VAL A 55 1.05 34.15 -22.32
CA VAL A 55 0.11 34.72 -23.29
C VAL A 55 0.58 34.31 -24.68
N PHE A 56 -0.01 33.27 -25.24
CA PHE A 56 0.05 33.01 -26.68
C PHE A 56 -0.81 34.07 -27.39
N VAL A 57 -0.16 34.97 -28.12
CA VAL A 57 -0.82 35.78 -29.16
C VAL A 57 -0.45 35.17 -30.51
N ALA A 58 -1.43 34.53 -31.15
CA ALA A 58 -1.46 34.32 -32.60
C ALA A 58 -2.91 34.47 -33.11
N PRO A 59 -3.12 34.97 -34.34
CA PRO A 59 -4.34 35.65 -34.72
C PRO A 59 -5.32 34.77 -35.52
N GLY A 60 -6.62 34.99 -35.31
CA GLY A 60 -7.68 34.67 -36.29
C GLY A 60 -8.49 33.40 -36.03
N GLY A 61 -9.80 33.60 -35.77
CA GLY A 61 -10.82 32.54 -35.72
C GLY A 61 -11.44 32.39 -34.33
N GLY A 62 -12.63 32.96 -34.12
CA GLY A 62 -13.22 33.22 -32.80
C GLY A 62 -13.48 32.00 -31.90
N PRO A 63 -13.62 32.21 -30.58
CA PRO A 63 -13.95 31.13 -29.66
C PRO A 63 -15.46 30.86 -29.68
N ALA A 64 -15.84 29.66 -30.12
CA ALA A 64 -17.08 29.04 -29.65
C ALA A 64 -17.01 28.94 -28.11
N PRO A 65 -18.08 29.29 -27.38
CA PRO A 65 -18.09 29.12 -25.93
C PRO A 65 -17.99 27.62 -25.60
N LEU A 66 -16.88 27.24 -24.96
CA LEU A 66 -16.76 25.95 -24.31
C LEU A 66 -17.82 25.88 -23.20
N ALA A 67 -18.74 24.94 -23.34
CA ALA A 67 -19.79 24.67 -22.36
C ALA A 67 -19.19 24.44 -20.97
N PRO A 68 -19.85 24.89 -19.88
CA PRO A 68 -19.37 24.68 -18.53
C PRO A 68 -19.33 23.19 -18.17
N ALA A 69 -18.37 22.89 -17.29
CA ALA A 69 -18.05 21.58 -16.74
C ALA A 69 -19.27 20.75 -16.34
N ALA A 70 -19.20 19.45 -16.64
CA ALA A 70 -20.17 18.45 -16.20
C ALA A 70 -20.51 18.61 -14.72
N SER A 71 -21.82 18.60 -14.42
CA SER A 71 -22.34 18.60 -13.06
C SER A 71 -21.61 17.57 -12.19
N GLN A 72 -20.97 18.04 -11.14
CA GLN A 72 -20.57 17.19 -10.01
C GLN A 72 -21.85 16.62 -9.41
N ALA A 73 -22.20 15.40 -9.80
CA ALA A 73 -23.22 14.63 -9.11
C ALA A 73 -22.84 14.56 -7.62
N ALA A 74 -23.83 14.72 -6.74
CA ALA A 74 -23.65 14.58 -5.30
C ALA A 74 -22.82 13.32 -5.01
N PRO A 75 -21.86 13.39 -4.06
CA PRO A 75 -20.97 12.27 -3.82
C PRO A 75 -21.80 11.06 -3.40
N LYS A 76 -21.83 10.06 -4.28
CA LYS A 76 -22.42 8.76 -3.96
C LYS A 76 -21.74 8.23 -2.71
N ASP A 77 -22.50 7.54 -1.88
CA ASP A 77 -21.94 6.70 -0.83
C ASP A 77 -20.79 5.86 -1.42
N PRO A 78 -19.56 5.92 -0.86
CA PRO A 78 -18.39 5.26 -1.45
C PRO A 78 -18.59 3.77 -1.68
N LEU A 79 -19.35 3.08 -0.82
CA LEU A 79 -19.63 1.65 -1.01
C LEU A 79 -20.53 1.43 -2.23
N GLN A 80 -21.62 2.19 -2.35
CA GLN A 80 -22.49 2.10 -3.53
C GLN A 80 -21.73 2.46 -4.80
N HIS A 81 -20.87 3.48 -4.75
CA HIS A 81 -20.04 3.86 -5.89
C HIS A 81 -19.07 2.74 -6.29
N LEU A 82 -18.43 2.08 -5.33
CA LEU A 82 -17.57 0.92 -5.59
C LEU A 82 -18.37 -0.21 -6.27
N LYS A 83 -19.57 -0.52 -5.79
CA LYS A 83 -20.47 -1.50 -6.43
C LYS A 83 -20.80 -1.13 -7.88
N ASP A 84 -20.99 0.16 -8.17
CA ASP A 84 -21.30 0.65 -9.52
C ASP A 84 -20.08 0.63 -10.47
N VAL A 85 -18.87 0.82 -9.94
CA VAL A 85 -17.63 0.97 -10.72
C VAL A 85 -16.96 -0.38 -10.98
N MET A 86 -16.96 -1.31 -10.02
CA MET A 86 -16.24 -2.58 -10.16
C MET A 86 -16.63 -3.39 -11.42
N PRO A 87 -17.91 -3.52 -11.82
CA PRO A 87 -18.26 -4.23 -13.06
C PRO A 87 -17.72 -3.57 -14.33
N LYS A 88 -17.49 -2.25 -14.31
CA LYS A 88 -16.95 -1.51 -15.45
C LYS A 88 -15.43 -1.68 -15.54
N VAL A 89 -14.75 -1.63 -14.40
CA VAL A 89 -13.30 -1.81 -14.30
C VAL A 89 -12.90 -3.25 -14.59
N LEU A 90 -13.63 -4.23 -14.03
CA LEU A 90 -13.37 -5.65 -14.19
C LEU A 90 -14.13 -6.23 -15.39
N THR A 91 -13.83 -5.73 -16.59
CA THR A 91 -14.52 -6.19 -17.81
C THR A 91 -14.38 -7.71 -18.00
N GLY A 92 -15.51 -8.40 -18.15
CA GLY A 92 -15.56 -9.86 -18.33
C GLY A 92 -15.56 -10.66 -17.02
N ALA A 93 -15.36 -10.02 -15.87
CA ALA A 93 -15.50 -10.68 -14.58
C ALA A 93 -16.96 -11.00 -14.26
N LYS A 94 -17.16 -12.06 -13.48
CA LYS A 94 -18.46 -12.52 -13.00
C LYS A 94 -18.44 -12.63 -11.47
N ASP A 95 -19.63 -12.82 -10.89
CA ASP A 95 -19.80 -13.06 -9.45
C ASP A 95 -19.11 -12.01 -8.56
N ILE A 96 -19.17 -10.74 -9.00
CA ILE A 96 -18.50 -9.63 -8.30
C ILE A 96 -19.24 -9.36 -6.98
N GLN A 97 -18.54 -9.59 -5.88
CA GLN A 97 -19.01 -9.37 -4.52
C GLN A 97 -18.18 -8.26 -3.88
N VAL A 98 -18.81 -7.12 -3.60
CA VAL A 98 -18.19 -6.00 -2.88
C VAL A 98 -18.68 -6.03 -1.43
N ARG A 99 -17.75 -6.25 -0.49
CA ARG A 99 -18.06 -6.21 0.94
C ARG A 99 -18.14 -4.78 1.45
N ASP A 100 -18.83 -4.61 2.57
CA ASP A 100 -18.91 -3.32 3.24
C ASP A 100 -17.53 -2.84 3.68
N PHE A 101 -17.37 -1.52 3.82
CA PHE A 101 -16.16 -0.95 4.39
C PHE A 101 -16.05 -1.30 5.87
N VAL A 102 -14.96 -1.96 6.23
CA VAL A 102 -14.57 -2.18 7.63
C VAL A 102 -13.38 -1.27 7.92
N GLY A 103 -13.40 -0.57 9.05
CA GLY A 103 -12.38 0.44 9.34
C GLY A 103 -12.10 0.65 10.81
N PHE A 104 -10.96 1.28 11.07
CA PHE A 104 -10.52 1.73 12.38
C PHE A 104 -9.92 3.13 12.24
N GLY A 105 -10.39 4.08 13.05
CA GLY A 105 -9.95 5.47 12.95
C GLY A 105 -10.31 6.10 11.59
N ASP A 106 -9.32 6.68 10.92
CA ASP A 106 -9.46 7.31 9.59
C ASP A 106 -9.14 6.35 8.42
N LEU A 107 -9.02 5.05 8.69
CA LEU A 107 -8.78 4.01 7.69
C LEU A 107 -10.02 3.12 7.53
N LYS A 108 -10.38 2.84 6.28
CA LYS A 108 -11.44 1.89 5.92
C LYS A 108 -11.06 1.07 4.69
N THR A 109 -11.38 -0.22 4.70
CA THR A 109 -11.07 -1.17 3.63
C THR A 109 -12.33 -1.93 3.22
N SER A 110 -12.52 -2.09 1.91
CA SER A 110 -13.52 -2.97 1.32
C SER A 110 -12.81 -4.05 0.52
N GLU A 111 -13.21 -5.30 0.75
CA GLU A 111 -12.76 -6.46 -0.04
C GLU A 111 -13.73 -6.67 -1.21
N VAL A 112 -13.18 -6.84 -2.40
CA VAL A 112 -13.94 -7.24 -3.59
C VAL A 112 -13.44 -8.60 -4.05
N ARG A 113 -14.36 -9.57 -4.14
CA ARG A 113 -14.11 -10.89 -4.72
C ARG A 113 -14.83 -11.01 -6.05
N TYR A 114 -14.23 -11.72 -7.00
CA TYR A 114 -14.82 -11.92 -8.32
C TYR A 114 -14.23 -13.14 -9.00
N THR A 115 -14.91 -13.63 -10.04
CA THR A 115 -14.39 -14.66 -10.95
C THR A 115 -13.88 -13.96 -12.21
N ASP A 116 -12.60 -14.14 -12.58
CA ASP A 116 -12.04 -13.53 -13.80
C ASP A 116 -12.60 -14.19 -15.08
N ALA A 117 -12.25 -13.64 -16.25
CA ALA A 117 -12.71 -14.15 -17.54
C ALA A 117 -12.21 -15.59 -17.84
N GLU A 118 -11.15 -16.03 -17.16
CA GLU A 118 -10.61 -17.40 -17.25
C GLU A 118 -11.28 -18.35 -16.24
N GLY A 119 -12.24 -17.87 -15.45
CA GLY A 119 -12.96 -18.68 -14.46
C GLY A 119 -12.24 -18.81 -13.12
N ARG A 120 -11.19 -18.02 -12.85
CA ARG A 120 -10.44 -18.11 -11.58
C ARG A 120 -10.99 -17.17 -10.53
N PRO A 121 -11.05 -17.60 -9.25
CA PRO A 121 -11.43 -16.72 -8.16
C PRO A 121 -10.30 -15.71 -7.87
N ARG A 122 -10.63 -14.43 -7.90
CA ARG A 122 -9.72 -13.30 -7.68
C ARG A 122 -10.23 -12.38 -6.57
N GLY A 123 -9.31 -11.61 -5.99
CA GLY A 123 -9.63 -10.66 -4.94
C GLY A 123 -8.85 -9.35 -5.07
N VAL A 124 -9.47 -8.25 -4.68
CA VAL A 124 -8.82 -6.95 -4.54
C VAL A 124 -9.28 -6.28 -3.24
N ASN A 125 -8.40 -5.54 -2.58
CA ASN A 125 -8.74 -4.74 -1.41
C ASN A 125 -8.59 -3.25 -1.74
N LEU A 126 -9.67 -2.48 -1.61
CA LEU A 126 -9.65 -1.02 -1.73
C LEU A 126 -9.64 -0.40 -0.32
N THR A 127 -8.58 0.33 0.00
CA THR A 127 -8.38 1.00 1.29
C THR A 127 -8.34 2.51 1.11
N ILE A 128 -9.19 3.22 1.84
CA ILE A 128 -9.18 4.68 1.94
C ILE A 128 -8.61 5.02 3.31
N ALA A 129 -7.53 5.79 3.34
CA ALA A 129 -6.85 6.21 4.56
C ALA A 129 -6.79 7.74 4.65
N GLY A 130 -7.18 8.28 5.80
CA GLY A 130 -7.01 9.69 6.13
C GLY A 130 -5.55 10.05 6.46
N PRO A 131 -5.31 11.30 6.88
CA PRO A 131 -3.97 11.82 7.14
C PRO A 131 -3.17 11.06 8.21
N VAL A 132 -3.83 10.55 9.24
CA VAL A 132 -3.17 9.89 10.38
C VAL A 132 -2.66 8.54 9.91
N SER A 133 -3.54 7.69 9.40
CA SER A 133 -3.16 6.36 8.90
C SER A 133 -2.22 6.43 7.70
N THR A 134 -2.34 7.46 6.85
CA THR A 134 -1.43 7.63 5.70
C THR A 134 -0.02 7.95 6.16
N LYS A 135 0.16 8.85 7.14
CA LYS A 135 1.48 9.19 7.67
C LYS A 135 2.20 7.97 8.26
N ASP A 136 1.48 7.12 8.99
CA ASP A 136 2.06 6.02 9.74
C ASP A 136 2.22 4.74 8.91
N GLY A 137 1.20 4.39 8.11
CA GLY A 137 1.16 3.14 7.34
C GLY A 137 1.53 3.29 5.87
N TYR A 138 1.42 4.50 5.32
CA TYR A 138 1.58 4.74 3.89
C TYR A 138 2.45 5.99 3.60
N PRO A 139 3.71 6.05 4.09
CA PRO A 139 4.54 7.22 3.87
C PRO A 139 4.72 7.51 2.37
N ARG A 140 4.74 8.80 2.03
CA ARG A 140 4.92 9.31 0.67
C ARG A 140 6.38 9.18 0.23
N GLU A 141 7.31 9.51 1.12
CA GLU A 141 8.71 9.67 0.75
C GLU A 141 9.42 8.34 0.57
N ASN A 142 10.23 8.23 -0.49
CA ASN A 142 11.10 7.08 -0.79
C ASN A 142 10.33 5.76 -0.95
N ARG A 143 9.09 5.81 -1.47
CA ARG A 143 8.27 4.60 -1.56
C ARG A 143 8.80 3.60 -2.57
N CYS A 144 9.42 4.09 -3.65
CA CYS A 144 10.14 3.24 -4.59
C CYS A 144 11.63 3.08 -4.30
N ASP A 145 12.13 3.51 -3.13
CA ASP A 145 13.52 3.26 -2.72
C ASP A 145 13.70 1.77 -2.37
N PRO A 146 14.48 1.02 -3.16
CA PRO A 146 14.67 -0.41 -2.92
C PRO A 146 15.32 -0.70 -1.56
N ALA A 147 16.11 0.22 -1.00
CA ALA A 147 16.74 0.04 0.32
C ALA A 147 15.73 0.06 1.48
N LYS A 148 14.53 0.60 1.24
CA LYS A 148 13.47 0.73 2.25
C LYS A 148 12.32 -0.25 2.05
N ARG A 149 12.32 -1.03 0.96
CA ARG A 149 11.28 -1.99 0.65
C ARG A 149 11.74 -3.42 0.94
N ALA A 150 11.23 -4.00 2.02
CA ALA A 150 11.56 -5.38 2.41
C ALA A 150 11.11 -6.44 1.39
N ASP A 151 10.11 -6.12 0.56
CA ASP A 151 9.48 -7.03 -0.44
C ASP A 151 9.77 -6.64 -1.88
N ALA A 152 10.85 -5.87 -2.09
CA ALA A 152 11.18 -5.33 -3.39
C ALA A 152 12.18 -6.15 -4.18
N ILE A 153 12.54 -7.37 -3.79
CA ILE A 153 13.51 -8.16 -4.56
C ILE A 153 12.82 -9.38 -5.14
N GLY A 154 12.64 -9.45 -6.45
CA GLY A 154 12.04 -10.59 -7.12
C GLY A 154 12.86 -11.88 -7.00
N SER A 155 12.28 -12.99 -7.44
CA SER A 155 12.94 -14.31 -7.50
C SER A 155 14.22 -14.31 -8.35
N ASP A 156 14.33 -13.37 -9.29
CA ASP A 156 15.51 -13.13 -10.12
C ASP A 156 16.59 -12.28 -9.42
N ARG A 157 16.41 -11.99 -8.12
CA ARG A 157 17.24 -11.09 -7.30
C ARG A 157 17.30 -9.65 -7.79
N LYS A 158 16.37 -9.23 -8.65
CA LYS A 158 16.28 -7.84 -9.10
C LYS A 158 15.18 -7.10 -8.37
N PRO A 159 15.26 -5.76 -8.28
CA PRO A 159 14.18 -4.98 -7.74
C PRO A 159 12.84 -5.25 -8.46
N THR A 160 11.78 -5.57 -7.72
CA THR A 160 10.42 -5.63 -8.27
C THR A 160 10.01 -4.26 -8.76
N ARG A 161 9.13 -4.23 -9.76
CA ARG A 161 8.67 -2.98 -10.35
C ARG A 161 8.10 -2.03 -9.29
N CYS A 162 8.54 -0.79 -9.33
CA CYS A 162 7.96 0.32 -8.60
C CYS A 162 8.07 1.58 -9.44
N VAL A 163 6.95 2.23 -9.72
CA VAL A 163 6.90 3.42 -10.57
C VAL A 163 6.09 4.48 -9.86
N GLU A 164 6.69 5.67 -9.74
CA GLU A 164 5.99 6.88 -9.29
C GLU A 164 5.48 7.64 -10.52
N LEU A 165 4.20 7.99 -10.49
CA LEU A 165 3.46 8.60 -11.58
C LEU A 165 2.89 9.95 -11.09
N PRO A 166 3.61 11.06 -11.30
CA PRO A 166 3.09 12.38 -10.97
C PRO A 166 1.86 12.68 -11.82
N GLN A 167 0.85 13.31 -11.22
CA GLN A 167 -0.37 13.70 -11.91
C GLN A 167 -0.40 15.23 -12.14
N PRO A 168 -1.12 15.71 -13.17
CA PRO A 168 -1.21 17.13 -13.48
C PRO A 168 -1.81 17.99 -12.35
N ASP A 169 -2.64 17.41 -11.48
CA ASP A 169 -3.26 18.07 -10.34
C ASP A 169 -2.35 18.16 -9.10
N GLY A 170 -1.10 17.71 -9.21
CA GLY A 170 -0.13 17.67 -8.11
C GLY A 170 -0.31 16.48 -7.16
N SER A 171 -1.30 15.62 -7.39
CA SER A 171 -1.32 14.29 -6.80
C SER A 171 -0.22 13.42 -7.42
N PHE A 172 0.07 12.28 -6.82
CA PHE A 172 0.93 11.27 -7.43
C PHE A 172 0.44 9.88 -7.09
N VAL A 173 0.74 8.93 -7.98
CA VAL A 173 0.40 7.52 -7.80
C VAL A 173 1.68 6.70 -7.74
N VAL A 174 1.75 5.73 -6.85
CA VAL A 174 2.79 4.71 -6.86
C VAL A 174 2.17 3.39 -7.28
N ILE A 175 2.69 2.77 -8.32
CA ILE A 175 2.37 1.38 -8.70
C ILE A 175 3.55 0.51 -8.32
N SER A 176 3.30 -0.52 -7.52
CA SER A 176 4.33 -1.43 -7.04
C SER A 176 3.90 -2.88 -7.14
N GLU A 177 4.85 -3.74 -7.49
CA GLU A 177 4.69 -5.19 -7.46
C GLU A 177 5.35 -5.76 -6.21
N THR A 178 4.78 -6.82 -5.65
CA THR A 178 5.38 -7.56 -4.55
C THR A 178 5.43 -9.05 -4.84
N THR A 179 6.47 -9.67 -4.31
CA THR A 179 6.66 -11.12 -4.29
C THR A 179 6.38 -11.62 -2.88
N PRO A 180 5.79 -12.82 -2.71
CA PRO A 180 5.53 -13.35 -1.39
C PRO A 180 6.86 -13.64 -0.70
N LYS A 181 7.02 -13.19 0.56
CA LYS A 181 8.04 -13.73 1.48
C LYS A 181 7.84 -15.24 1.55
N SER A 182 8.93 -15.99 1.43
CA SER A 182 9.00 -17.46 1.25
C SER A 182 7.82 -18.26 1.83
N ALA A 183 7.37 -19.29 1.12
CA ALA A 183 6.23 -20.17 1.44
C ALA A 183 6.32 -20.90 2.80
N GLU A 184 7.42 -20.77 3.56
CA GLU A 184 7.65 -21.46 4.83
C GLU A 184 7.46 -20.60 6.08
N SER A 185 7.15 -19.29 5.96
CA SER A 185 6.96 -18.44 7.16
C SER A 185 5.48 -18.29 7.50
N ASP A 186 4.87 -19.36 8.00
CA ASP A 186 3.70 -19.26 8.88
C ASP A 186 4.16 -18.65 10.21
N GLY A 187 4.03 -17.33 10.33
CA GLY A 187 4.38 -16.58 11.53
C GLY A 187 5.63 -15.70 11.36
N ASP A 188 5.47 -14.44 11.76
CA ASP A 188 6.47 -13.38 11.87
C ASP A 188 7.11 -12.81 10.60
N VAL A 189 6.64 -11.61 10.27
CA VAL A 189 7.26 -10.69 9.29
C VAL A 189 8.54 -10.12 9.89
N ILE A 190 9.69 -10.75 9.62
CA ILE A 190 10.99 -10.12 9.90
C ILE A 190 11.28 -9.08 8.81
N LEU A 191 11.43 -7.81 9.22
CA LEU A 191 11.91 -6.71 8.37
C LEU A 191 13.44 -6.83 8.25
N GLY A 192 13.96 -6.92 7.02
CA GLY A 192 15.37 -6.64 6.73
C GLY A 192 16.27 -7.82 6.33
N GLN A 193 15.79 -9.06 6.31
CA GLN A 193 16.55 -10.19 5.76
C GLN A 193 15.61 -11.21 5.12
N GLY A 194 15.65 -11.33 3.79
CA GLY A 194 14.90 -12.35 3.06
C GLY A 194 14.94 -12.07 1.56
N PHE A 195 15.64 -12.94 0.81
CA PHE A 195 15.49 -12.97 -0.63
C PHE A 195 14.18 -13.67 -0.96
N THR A 196 13.28 -12.98 -1.62
CA THR A 196 12.00 -13.54 -2.04
C THR A 196 12.19 -14.40 -3.30
N THR A 197 11.86 -15.69 -3.22
CA THR A 197 12.02 -16.66 -4.31
C THR A 197 10.75 -16.85 -5.15
N GLY A 198 9.66 -16.14 -4.83
CA GLY A 198 8.36 -16.29 -5.48
C GLY A 198 8.17 -15.45 -6.75
N ARG A 199 7.21 -15.86 -7.59
CA ARG A 199 6.68 -15.04 -8.70
C ARG A 199 6.01 -13.79 -8.15
N ILE A 200 5.79 -12.77 -8.98
CA ILE A 200 4.95 -11.62 -8.61
C ILE A 200 3.53 -12.14 -8.39
N VAL A 201 3.04 -12.03 -7.17
CA VAL A 201 1.72 -12.55 -6.77
C VAL A 201 0.71 -11.45 -6.55
N THR A 202 1.17 -10.21 -6.30
CA THR A 202 0.29 -9.06 -6.11
C THR A 202 0.86 -7.83 -6.78
N ARG A 203 -0.06 -6.94 -7.16
CA ARG A 203 0.24 -5.59 -7.62
C ARG A 203 -0.62 -4.62 -6.82
N ALA A 204 -0.02 -3.52 -6.40
CA ALA A 204 -0.73 -2.49 -5.67
C ALA A 204 -0.56 -1.14 -6.35
N ALA A 205 -1.57 -0.29 -6.24
CA ALA A 205 -1.46 1.12 -6.56
C ALA A 205 -1.93 1.97 -5.38
N ILE A 206 -1.27 3.11 -5.19
CA ILE A 206 -1.56 4.03 -4.11
C ILE A 206 -1.56 5.44 -4.67
N ALA A 207 -2.69 6.12 -4.61
CA ALA A 207 -2.82 7.53 -4.92
C ALA A 207 -2.73 8.38 -3.66
N PHE A 208 -2.03 9.50 -3.77
CA PHE A 208 -1.91 10.51 -2.74
C PHE A 208 -2.47 11.83 -3.29
N PRO A 209 -3.74 12.16 -2.99
CA PRO A 209 -4.36 13.38 -3.45
C PRO A 209 -3.60 14.63 -2.99
N SER A 210 -3.61 15.67 -3.83
CA SER A 210 -3.03 16.96 -3.48
C SER A 210 -3.74 17.56 -2.26
N GLY A 211 -2.98 18.00 -1.25
CA GLY A 211 -3.48 18.82 -0.15
C GLY A 211 -4.24 18.10 0.98
N GLY A 212 -4.61 16.83 0.82
CA GLY A 212 -5.44 16.12 1.79
C GLY A 212 -4.69 15.27 2.82
N GLY A 213 -3.39 15.01 2.65
CA GLY A 213 -2.59 14.17 3.55
C GLY A 213 -2.97 12.68 3.59
N GLY A 214 -4.14 12.30 3.07
CA GLY A 214 -4.62 10.93 2.97
C GLY A 214 -4.14 10.18 1.72
N SER A 215 -4.61 8.93 1.57
CA SER A 215 -4.31 8.06 0.44
C SER A 215 -5.48 7.15 0.07
N VAL A 216 -5.51 6.73 -1.20
CA VAL A 216 -6.38 5.66 -1.71
C VAL A 216 -5.49 4.55 -2.23
N ASN A 217 -5.70 3.35 -1.73
CA ASN A 217 -4.87 2.18 -2.02
C ASN A 217 -5.76 1.09 -2.63
N ILE A 218 -5.27 0.43 -3.67
CA ILE A 218 -5.83 -0.81 -4.19
C ILE A 218 -4.74 -1.88 -4.15
N ALA A 219 -5.03 -3.01 -3.54
CA ALA A 219 -4.15 -4.17 -3.52
C ALA A 219 -4.82 -5.32 -4.27
N ASP A 220 -4.22 -5.74 -5.38
CA ASP A 220 -4.61 -6.93 -6.12
C ASP A 220 -4.08 -8.16 -5.41
N LEU A 221 -4.97 -8.98 -4.86
CA LEU A 221 -4.64 -10.16 -4.07
C LEU A 221 -4.25 -11.36 -4.95
N GLY A 222 -4.39 -11.24 -6.28
CA GLY A 222 -4.16 -12.35 -7.20
C GLY A 222 -5.26 -13.41 -7.10
N THR A 223 -4.89 -14.68 -7.25
CA THR A 223 -5.82 -15.81 -7.12
C THR A 223 -6.11 -16.10 -5.65
N LEU A 224 -7.37 -16.41 -5.33
CA LEU A 224 -7.84 -16.69 -3.96
C LEU A 224 -7.97 -18.18 -3.64
N ASP A 225 -7.64 -19.07 -4.58
CA ASP A 225 -7.60 -20.50 -4.32
C ASP A 225 -6.28 -20.92 -3.64
N ASP A 226 -6.24 -22.13 -3.10
CA ASP A 226 -5.04 -22.72 -2.50
C ASP A 226 -3.98 -23.13 -3.55
N GLY A 227 -4.19 -22.76 -4.82
CA GLY A 227 -3.27 -23.02 -5.91
C GLY A 227 -2.08 -22.08 -5.92
N ASP A 228 -1.18 -22.29 -6.90
CA ASP A 228 -0.10 -21.33 -7.16
C ASP A 228 -0.70 -19.94 -7.38
N ARG A 229 -0.34 -18.99 -6.51
CA ARG A 229 -0.78 -17.59 -6.65
C ARG A 229 -0.42 -17.11 -8.05
N GLY A 230 -1.46 -16.89 -8.85
CA GLY A 230 -1.32 -16.47 -10.25
C GLY A 230 -0.75 -15.07 -10.36
N ALA A 231 -0.39 -14.69 -11.58
CA ALA A 231 0.01 -13.31 -11.88
C ALA A 231 -1.09 -12.31 -11.45
N PRO A 232 -0.72 -11.03 -11.22
CA PRO A 232 -1.67 -9.96 -10.94
C PRO A 232 -2.85 -9.98 -11.91
N SER A 233 -4.05 -9.86 -11.36
CA SER A 233 -5.32 -9.84 -12.08
C SER A 233 -5.65 -8.46 -12.68
N LEU A 234 -5.09 -7.39 -12.13
CA LEU A 234 -5.35 -6.01 -12.57
C LEU A 234 -4.22 -5.42 -13.41
N THR A 235 -4.62 -4.76 -14.49
CA THR A 235 -3.75 -3.89 -15.30
C THR A 235 -3.50 -2.55 -14.63
N ASP A 236 -2.41 -1.88 -14.99
CA ASP A 236 -2.11 -0.52 -14.51
C ASP A 236 -3.27 0.46 -14.76
N ARG A 237 -3.93 0.34 -15.91
CA ARG A 237 -5.09 1.19 -16.25
C ARG A 237 -6.24 0.98 -15.28
N GLN A 238 -6.54 -0.27 -14.91
CA GLN A 238 -7.60 -0.58 -13.95
C GLN A 238 -7.23 -0.10 -12.55
N LEU A 239 -5.97 -0.29 -12.15
CA LEU A 239 -5.47 0.20 -10.86
C LEU A 239 -5.60 1.73 -10.77
N LEU A 240 -5.14 2.45 -11.79
CA LEU A 240 -5.24 3.91 -11.87
C LEU A 240 -6.69 4.38 -11.84
N ALA A 241 -7.58 3.73 -12.58
CA ALA A 241 -9.00 4.07 -12.60
C ALA A 241 -9.66 3.97 -11.21
N LEU A 242 -9.21 3.03 -10.36
CA LEU A 242 -9.73 2.87 -9.01
C LEU A 242 -9.12 3.87 -8.02
N VAL A 243 -7.80 4.04 -8.00
CA VAL A 243 -7.14 4.89 -6.99
C VAL A 243 -7.28 6.38 -7.27
N LEU A 244 -7.50 6.78 -8.52
CA LEU A 244 -7.73 8.17 -8.90
C LEU A 244 -9.22 8.55 -8.95
N ASP A 245 -10.11 7.65 -8.56
CA ASP A 245 -11.54 7.98 -8.52
C ASP A 245 -11.81 9.01 -7.40
N PRO A 246 -12.32 10.21 -7.75
CA PRO A 246 -12.49 11.31 -6.79
C PRO A 246 -13.51 10.98 -5.69
N VAL A 247 -14.40 10.00 -5.87
CA VAL A 247 -15.35 9.59 -4.83
C VAL A 247 -14.63 8.92 -3.66
N PHE A 248 -13.47 8.30 -3.90
CA PHE A 248 -12.67 7.64 -2.87
C PHE A 248 -11.66 8.58 -2.20
N ALA A 249 -11.51 9.81 -2.68
CA ALA A 249 -10.59 10.76 -2.10
C ALA A 249 -10.92 10.99 -0.61
N PRO A 250 -9.95 10.78 0.31
CA PRO A 250 -10.14 11.06 1.72
C PRO A 250 -10.46 12.54 1.93
N ARG A 251 -11.44 12.81 2.79
CA ARG A 251 -11.92 14.15 3.16
C ARG A 251 -11.46 14.53 4.54
#